data_AF-A0A383DJZ3-F1
#
_entry.id   AF-A0A383DJZ3-F1
#
_cell.length_a   1.000
_cell.length_b   1.000
_cell.length_c   1.000
_cell.angle_alpha   90.00
_cell.angle_beta   90.00
_cell.angle_gamma   90.00
#
_symmetry.space_group_name_H-M   'P 1'
#
loop_
_entity.id
_entity.type
_entity.pdbx_description
1 polymer ?
#
loop_
_entity_poly.entity_id
_entity_poly.type
_entity_poly.pdbx_seq_one_letter_code
_entity_poly.pdbx_strand_id
1 'polypeptide(L)'
;HPIPNLIFTRDIAAVIGKTILLTWGCKAVRNRENILAKFIFKYHEIFNDIKTYNFNEHHPHLSVEGGDIIILDDKTICIGISERTSRETIDALLPLFFQEGFLNVYAFDIPKCRSMMHLDTIFNRINNKEVIVFPPMFLKNDPNNENLIIHCISNGQKFNEGEKTTESFLELIKNNGLELIPIKCGGDNKLNQVREQWMDGANYFTISPGIIIGYGRNQHTIIELKKVGYKCIDA
;
A
#
# COMPACT_ATOMS: atom_id res chain seq x y z
N HIS A 1 1.73 17.66 -23.97
CA HIS A 1 2.51 17.11 -22.83
C HIS A 1 2.48 15.58 -22.87
N PRO A 2 3.57 14.87 -22.53
CA PRO A 2 3.57 13.40 -22.40
C PRO A 2 2.79 12.93 -21.15
N ILE A 3 2.62 11.60 -21.00
CA ILE A 3 2.05 10.95 -19.80
C ILE A 3 3.06 9.90 -19.28
N PRO A 4 4.18 10.34 -18.69
CA PRO A 4 5.32 9.45 -18.42
C PRO A 4 5.06 8.42 -17.30
N ASN A 5 4.14 8.70 -16.37
CA ASN A 5 3.85 7.79 -15.25
C ASN A 5 2.74 6.77 -15.56
N LEU A 6 2.24 6.74 -16.81
CA LEU A 6 1.19 5.79 -17.23
C LEU A 6 1.60 4.32 -17.04
N ILE A 7 2.91 4.04 -17.04
CA ILE A 7 3.47 2.71 -16.75
C ILE A 7 3.21 2.25 -15.31
N PHE A 8 2.98 3.18 -14.38
CA PHE A 8 2.67 2.90 -12.97
C PHE A 8 1.16 2.78 -12.78
N THR A 9 0.58 1.71 -13.34
CA THR A 9 -0.87 1.47 -13.29
C THR A 9 -1.41 1.27 -11.88
N ARG A 10 -0.54 0.87 -10.93
CA ARG A 10 -0.82 0.79 -9.48
C ARG A 10 -1.53 2.03 -8.97
N ASP A 11 -1.15 3.21 -9.45
CA ASP A 11 -1.67 4.46 -8.89
C ASP A 11 -2.99 4.90 -9.52
N ILE A 12 -3.36 4.34 -10.67
CA ILE A 12 -4.49 4.76 -11.51
C ILE A 12 -5.81 4.16 -11.03
N ALA A 13 -5.76 2.92 -10.52
CA ALA A 13 -6.91 2.23 -9.98
C ALA A 13 -6.47 1.21 -8.92
N ALA A 14 -7.33 0.97 -7.94
CA ALA A 14 -7.17 -0.08 -6.95
C ALA A 14 -8.42 -0.96 -6.93
N VAL A 15 -8.26 -2.26 -6.64
CA VAL A 15 -9.39 -3.18 -6.48
C VAL A 15 -9.67 -3.34 -4.99
N ILE A 16 -10.87 -2.95 -4.58
CA ILE A 16 -11.36 -2.97 -3.20
C ILE A 16 -12.48 -4.01 -3.15
N GLY A 17 -12.19 -5.21 -2.64
CA GLY A 17 -13.15 -6.31 -2.66
C GLY A 17 -13.55 -6.65 -4.09
N LYS A 18 -14.79 -6.32 -4.47
CA LYS A 18 -15.34 -6.53 -5.82
C LYS A 18 -15.50 -5.22 -6.62
N THR A 19 -15.13 -4.08 -6.02
CA THR A 19 -15.23 -2.77 -6.64
C THR A 19 -13.87 -2.26 -7.13
N ILE A 20 -13.82 -1.74 -8.35
CA ILE A 20 -12.67 -1.00 -8.85
C ILE A 20 -12.80 0.46 -8.41
N LEU A 21 -11.89 0.90 -7.54
CA LEU A 21 -11.70 2.29 -7.19
C LEU A 21 -10.85 2.97 -8.27
N LEU A 22 -11.46 3.85 -9.07
CA LEU A 22 -10.73 4.77 -9.94
C LEU A 22 -10.20 5.91 -9.08
N THR A 23 -8.88 6.02 -9.00
CA THR A 23 -8.21 6.98 -8.14
C THR A 23 -8.20 8.38 -8.77
N TRP A 24 -7.61 9.35 -8.06
CA TRP A 24 -7.35 10.68 -8.59
C TRP A 24 -6.02 11.21 -8.05
N GLY A 25 -5.03 11.33 -8.94
CA GLY A 25 -3.68 11.70 -8.55
C GLY A 25 -3.59 13.09 -7.93
N CYS A 26 -2.75 13.23 -6.91
CA CYS A 26 -2.54 14.50 -6.20
C CYS A 26 -1.92 15.58 -7.11
N LYS A 27 -0.98 15.17 -7.98
CA LYS A 27 -0.31 16.08 -8.92
C LYS A 27 -1.02 16.06 -10.25
N ALA A 28 -1.34 17.25 -10.77
CA ALA A 28 -2.08 17.45 -12.02
C ALA A 28 -1.47 16.74 -13.25
N VAL A 29 -0.16 16.44 -13.24
CA VAL A 29 0.52 15.66 -14.29
C VAL A 29 -0.09 14.26 -14.48
N ARG A 30 -0.67 13.67 -13.43
CA ARG A 30 -1.29 12.35 -13.45
C ARG A 30 -2.76 12.35 -13.86
N ASN A 31 -3.45 13.49 -13.80
CA ASN A 31 -4.89 13.56 -14.07
C ASN A 31 -5.27 13.01 -15.44
N ARG A 32 -4.37 13.12 -16.43
CA ARG A 32 -4.58 12.56 -17.78
C ARG A 32 -4.58 11.03 -17.76
N GLU A 33 -3.82 10.40 -16.88
CA GLU A 33 -3.85 8.94 -16.63
C GLU A 33 -5.23 8.54 -16.10
N ASN A 34 -5.75 9.25 -15.10
CA ASN A 34 -7.06 8.98 -14.52
C ASN A 34 -8.22 9.20 -15.51
N ILE A 35 -8.15 10.22 -16.37
CA ILE A 35 -9.16 10.46 -17.42
C ILE A 35 -9.19 9.31 -18.43
N LEU A 36 -8.02 8.82 -18.87
CA LEU A 36 -7.94 7.68 -19.78
C LEU A 36 -8.50 6.41 -19.13
N ALA A 37 -8.14 6.16 -17.88
CA ALA A 37 -8.66 5.03 -17.12
C ALA A 37 -10.19 5.09 -17.01
N LYS A 38 -10.74 6.24 -16.60
CA LYS A 38 -12.19 6.47 -16.53
C LYS A 38 -12.89 6.10 -17.84
N PHE A 39 -12.33 6.47 -18.98
CA PHE A 39 -12.90 6.13 -20.28
C PHE A 39 -12.88 4.62 -20.52
N ILE A 40 -11.74 3.96 -20.28
CA ILE A 40 -11.59 2.51 -20.46
C ILE A 40 -12.56 1.74 -19.56
N PHE A 41 -12.58 2.02 -18.26
CA PHE A 41 -13.43 1.32 -17.30
C PHE A 41 -14.93 1.56 -17.54
N LYS A 42 -15.30 2.69 -18.16
CA LYS A 42 -16.69 3.02 -18.46
C LYS A 42 -17.22 2.35 -19.73
N TYR A 43 -16.38 2.17 -20.75
CA TYR A 43 -16.85 1.81 -22.10
C TYR A 43 -16.29 0.49 -22.62
N HIS A 44 -15.24 -0.07 -22.04
CA HIS A 44 -14.68 -1.34 -22.50
C HIS A 44 -15.44 -2.52 -21.89
N GLU A 45 -15.88 -3.45 -22.75
CA GLU A 45 -16.83 -4.52 -22.40
C GLU A 45 -16.38 -5.42 -21.25
N ILE A 46 -15.07 -5.65 -21.10
CA ILE A 46 -14.49 -6.44 -20.00
C ILE A 46 -14.85 -5.90 -18.59
N PHE A 47 -15.26 -4.64 -18.48
CA PHE A 47 -15.61 -3.99 -17.22
C PHE A 47 -17.12 -3.80 -17.01
N ASN A 48 -17.98 -4.19 -17.97
CA ASN A 48 -19.43 -3.91 -17.93
C ASN A 48 -20.10 -4.45 -16.66
N ASP A 49 -19.67 -5.62 -16.18
CA ASP A 49 -20.24 -6.29 -15.00
C ASP A 49 -19.47 -6.02 -13.71
N ILE A 50 -18.48 -5.11 -13.75
CA ILE A 50 -17.64 -4.78 -12.61
C ILE A 50 -18.06 -3.42 -12.05
N LYS A 51 -18.35 -3.38 -10.74
CA LYS A 51 -18.66 -2.13 -10.06
C LYS A 51 -17.44 -1.22 -10.06
N THR A 52 -17.60 0.00 -10.56
CA THR A 52 -16.56 1.04 -10.54
C THR A 52 -16.97 2.16 -9.59
N TYR A 53 -16.06 2.60 -8.72
CA TYR A 53 -16.22 3.78 -7.89
C TYR A 53 -15.26 4.86 -8.37
N ASN A 54 -15.79 5.97 -8.89
CA ASN A 54 -14.97 7.07 -9.39
C ASN A 54 -14.71 8.10 -8.28
N PHE A 55 -13.52 8.05 -7.69
CA PHE A 55 -13.20 8.88 -6.53
C PHE A 55 -13.37 10.38 -6.81
N ASN A 56 -12.88 10.86 -7.96
CA ASN A 56 -12.93 12.28 -8.31
C ASN A 56 -14.36 12.81 -8.53
N GLU A 57 -15.28 11.97 -9.00
CA GLU A 57 -16.68 12.39 -9.19
C GLU A 57 -17.41 12.56 -7.85
N HIS A 58 -17.09 11.72 -6.87
CA HIS A 58 -17.66 11.83 -5.53
C HIS A 58 -16.95 12.88 -4.66
N HIS A 59 -15.64 13.06 -4.86
CA HIS A 59 -14.77 13.87 -3.98
C HIS A 59 -13.78 14.73 -4.80
N PRO A 60 -14.25 15.75 -5.54
CA PRO A 60 -13.45 16.47 -6.53
C PRO A 60 -12.28 17.30 -5.99
N HIS A 61 -12.21 17.49 -4.67
CA HIS A 61 -11.16 18.25 -3.99
C HIS A 61 -10.14 17.37 -3.26
N LEU A 62 -10.33 16.06 -3.30
CA LEU A 62 -9.47 15.09 -2.62
C LEU A 62 -8.65 14.30 -3.66
N SER A 63 -7.57 13.66 -3.17
CA SER A 63 -6.72 12.81 -3.99
C SER A 63 -6.40 11.52 -3.27
N VAL A 64 -6.30 10.45 -4.05
CA VAL A 64 -5.85 9.13 -3.59
C VAL A 64 -5.03 8.52 -4.72
N GLU A 65 -3.98 7.79 -4.38
CA GLU A 65 -3.22 6.98 -5.33
C GLU A 65 -3.19 5.53 -4.83
N GLY A 66 -3.26 4.56 -5.73
CA GLY A 66 -3.42 3.15 -5.36
C GLY A 66 -2.21 2.53 -4.66
N GLY A 67 -1.00 3.11 -4.76
CA GLY A 67 0.17 2.68 -3.97
C GLY A 67 -0.02 2.80 -2.46
N ASP A 68 -0.92 3.68 -2.00
CA ASP A 68 -1.24 3.77 -0.57
C ASP A 68 -2.15 2.64 -0.09
N ILE A 69 -2.81 1.90 -0.97
CA ILE A 69 -3.86 0.94 -0.61
C ILE A 69 -3.33 -0.48 -0.68
N ILE A 70 -3.36 -1.18 0.45
CA ILE A 70 -2.95 -2.58 0.56
C ILE A 70 -4.09 -3.39 1.17
N ILE A 71 -4.63 -4.33 0.41
CA ILE A 71 -5.57 -5.32 0.93
C ILE A 71 -4.76 -6.36 1.71
N LEU A 72 -4.84 -6.32 3.03
CA LEU A 72 -4.06 -7.21 3.87
C LEU A 72 -4.68 -8.61 3.89
N ASP A 73 -5.99 -8.72 4.11
CA ASP A 73 -6.76 -9.98 4.06
C ASP A 73 -8.24 -9.70 3.71
N ASP A 74 -9.14 -10.66 3.94
CA ASP A 74 -10.57 -10.55 3.63
C ASP A 74 -11.33 -9.56 4.54
N LYS A 75 -10.72 -9.11 5.65
CA LYS A 75 -11.33 -8.26 6.67
C LYS A 75 -10.52 -6.99 6.93
N THR A 76 -9.29 -6.90 6.45
CA THR A 76 -8.33 -5.88 6.82
C THR A 76 -7.77 -5.17 5.61
N ILE A 77 -7.86 -3.85 5.63
CA ILE A 77 -7.23 -2.97 4.65
C ILE A 77 -6.26 -2.02 5.34
N CYS A 78 -5.13 -1.81 4.71
CA CYS A 78 -4.10 -0.88 5.11
C CYS A 78 -4.08 0.29 4.13
N ILE A 79 -3.97 1.52 4.64
CA ILE A 79 -3.94 2.72 3.81
C ILE A 79 -2.88 3.73 4.29
N GLY A 80 -2.08 4.28 3.39
CA GLY A 80 -1.13 5.35 3.72
C GLY A 80 -1.79 6.71 3.85
N ILE A 81 -1.46 7.46 4.91
CA ILE A 81 -1.59 8.92 4.98
C ILE A 81 -0.25 9.47 4.50
N SER A 82 -0.20 9.91 3.25
CA SER A 82 1.05 10.20 2.53
C SER A 82 1.09 11.64 2.01
N GLU A 83 2.06 11.96 1.14
CA GLU A 83 2.00 13.20 0.33
C GLU A 83 0.83 13.19 -0.68
N ARG A 84 0.27 12.00 -0.97
CA ARG A 84 -0.73 11.78 -2.04
C ARG A 84 -2.13 11.51 -1.52
N THR A 85 -2.25 10.98 -0.32
CA THR A 85 -3.51 10.56 0.30
C THR A 85 -3.66 11.22 1.68
N SER A 86 -4.73 12.01 1.87
CA SER A 86 -4.97 12.76 3.11
C SER A 86 -5.87 12.00 4.10
N ARG A 87 -5.96 12.48 5.36
CA ARG A 87 -6.88 11.89 6.35
C ARG A 87 -8.35 12.02 5.94
N GLU A 88 -8.70 13.15 5.33
CA GLU A 88 -10.03 13.43 4.78
C GLU A 88 -10.36 12.46 3.63
N THR A 89 -9.36 12.10 2.83
CA THR A 89 -9.49 11.09 1.77
C THR A 89 -9.79 9.71 2.34
N ILE A 90 -9.13 9.35 3.45
CA ILE A 90 -9.39 8.07 4.11
C ILE A 90 -10.81 8.06 4.65
N ASP A 91 -11.24 9.10 5.36
CA ASP A 91 -12.61 9.23 5.89
C ASP A 91 -13.66 9.08 4.77
N ALA A 92 -13.40 9.67 3.60
CA ALA A 92 -14.24 9.56 2.41
C ALA A 92 -14.30 8.15 1.80
N LEU A 93 -13.26 7.33 1.99
CA LEU A 93 -13.18 5.95 1.47
C LEU A 93 -13.68 4.90 2.46
N LEU A 94 -13.75 5.19 3.76
CA LEU A 94 -14.25 4.26 4.78
C LEU A 94 -15.61 3.63 4.42
N PRO A 95 -16.62 4.38 3.93
CA PRO A 95 -17.90 3.78 3.55
C PRO A 95 -17.77 2.74 2.44
N LEU A 96 -16.88 2.96 1.46
CA LEU A 96 -16.61 2.00 0.40
C LEU A 96 -15.95 0.74 0.96
N PHE A 97 -14.94 0.90 1.82
CA PHE A 97 -14.25 -0.24 2.43
C PHE A 97 -15.22 -1.11 3.23
N PHE A 98 -16.04 -0.49 4.07
CA PHE A 98 -17.01 -1.22 4.90
C PHE A 98 -18.14 -1.84 4.07
N GLN A 99 -18.59 -1.17 3.00
CA GLN A 99 -19.57 -1.76 2.07
C GLN A 99 -19.04 -3.01 1.38
N GLU A 100 -17.75 -3.06 1.06
CA GLU A 100 -17.10 -4.24 0.44
C GLU A 100 -16.79 -5.35 1.46
N GLY A 101 -17.11 -5.16 2.75
CA GLY A 101 -17.05 -6.18 3.79
C GLY A 101 -15.82 -6.14 4.69
N PHE A 102 -14.93 -5.15 4.50
CA PHE A 102 -13.79 -4.98 5.41
C PHE A 102 -14.27 -4.57 6.81
N LEU A 103 -13.58 -5.06 7.83
CA LEU A 103 -13.89 -4.81 9.24
C LEU A 103 -12.89 -3.87 9.91
N ASN A 104 -11.64 -3.90 9.46
CA ASN A 104 -10.53 -3.16 10.06
C ASN A 104 -9.81 -2.35 8.99
N VAL A 105 -9.58 -1.07 9.27
CA VAL A 105 -8.79 -0.16 8.45
C VAL A 105 -7.63 0.35 9.30
N TYR A 106 -6.39 0.08 8.87
CA TYR A 106 -5.19 0.63 9.49
C TYR A 106 -4.61 1.73 8.61
N ALA A 107 -4.69 2.97 9.08
CA ALA A 107 -4.15 4.12 8.37
C ALA A 107 -2.78 4.53 8.94
N PHE A 108 -1.74 4.55 8.10
CA PHE A 108 -0.35 4.77 8.49
C PHE A 108 0.09 6.19 8.16
N ASP A 109 0.50 6.98 9.15
CA ASP A 109 1.06 8.33 8.94
C ASP A 109 2.53 8.25 8.50
N ILE A 110 2.75 8.11 7.19
CA ILE A 110 4.09 7.89 6.63
C ILE A 110 4.82 9.22 6.42
N PRO A 111 6.17 9.24 6.55
CA PRO A 111 6.95 10.46 6.31
C PRO A 111 6.70 11.05 4.92
N LYS A 112 6.40 12.35 4.87
CA LYS A 112 6.10 13.07 3.62
C LYS A 112 7.39 13.44 2.88
N CYS A 113 8.08 12.43 2.35
CA CYS A 113 9.30 12.61 1.59
C CYS A 113 9.24 11.81 0.28
N ARG A 114 10.02 12.26 -0.72
CA ARG A 114 10.00 11.68 -2.07
C ARG A 114 10.40 10.20 -2.11
N SER A 115 11.16 9.71 -1.14
CA SER A 115 11.57 8.31 -1.05
C SER A 115 10.52 7.38 -0.41
N MET A 116 9.42 7.93 0.10
CA MET A 116 8.33 7.20 0.76
C MET A 116 6.98 7.83 0.37
N MET A 117 6.69 7.83 -0.94
CA MET A 117 5.51 8.51 -1.47
C MET A 117 4.21 7.75 -1.17
N HIS A 118 4.31 6.44 -0.97
CA HIS A 118 3.18 5.53 -0.77
C HIS A 118 3.51 4.43 0.23
N LEU A 119 2.47 3.85 0.85
CA LEU A 119 2.64 2.74 1.80
C LEU A 119 3.33 1.51 1.18
N ASP A 120 3.03 1.16 -0.07
CA ASP A 120 3.61 0.00 -0.77
C ASP A 120 5.12 0.12 -1.03
N THR A 121 5.69 1.31 -0.88
CA THR A 121 7.15 1.52 -0.96
C THR A 121 7.85 1.07 0.31
N ILE A 122 7.15 0.93 1.45
CA ILE A 122 7.74 0.58 2.75
C ILE A 122 7.14 -0.68 3.39
N PHE A 123 6.01 -1.17 2.88
CA PHE A 123 5.31 -2.33 3.42
C PHE A 123 4.55 -3.07 2.30
N ASN A 124 4.69 -4.40 2.21
CA ASN A 124 3.91 -5.18 1.24
C ASN A 124 3.71 -6.62 1.70
N ARG A 125 2.55 -7.22 1.38
CA ARG A 125 2.25 -8.63 1.67
C ARG A 125 2.66 -9.51 0.48
N ILE A 126 3.58 -10.43 0.76
CA ILE A 126 4.22 -11.28 -0.25
C ILE A 126 3.86 -12.76 -0.13
N ASN A 127 3.28 -13.14 1.01
CA ASN A 127 2.78 -14.48 1.26
C ASN A 127 1.62 -14.42 2.28
N ASN A 128 1.02 -15.57 2.58
CA ASN A 128 -0.04 -15.70 3.57
C ASN A 128 0.39 -15.20 4.96
N LYS A 129 1.65 -15.41 5.33
CA LYS A 129 2.20 -15.02 6.64
C LYS A 129 3.44 -14.14 6.55
N GLU A 130 3.82 -13.69 5.36
CA GLU A 130 5.08 -12.97 5.17
C GLU A 130 4.81 -11.61 4.54
N VAL A 131 5.47 -10.62 5.12
CA VAL A 131 5.47 -9.24 4.63
C VAL A 131 6.90 -8.81 4.42
N ILE A 132 7.13 -7.97 3.42
CA ILE A 132 8.37 -7.22 3.30
C ILE A 132 8.17 -5.83 3.88
N VAL A 133 9.12 -5.40 4.71
CA VAL A 133 9.02 -4.11 5.42
C VAL A 133 10.32 -3.34 5.31
N PHE A 134 10.21 -2.02 5.24
CA PHE A 134 11.33 -1.13 5.54
C PHE A 134 11.56 -1.12 7.07
N PRO A 135 12.66 -1.71 7.56
CA PRO A 135 12.79 -2.02 8.99
C PRO A 135 12.61 -0.84 9.95
N PRO A 136 13.15 0.37 9.67
CA PRO A 136 12.97 1.53 10.52
C PRO A 136 11.51 1.89 10.82
N MET A 137 10.55 1.56 9.95
CA MET A 137 9.13 1.91 10.16
C MET A 137 8.34 0.86 10.93
N PHE A 138 8.78 -0.41 10.91
CA PHE A 138 7.95 -1.54 11.36
C PHE A 138 8.57 -2.38 12.48
N LEU A 139 9.90 -2.32 12.66
CA LEU A 139 10.60 -3.14 13.65
C LEU A 139 11.04 -2.32 14.87
N LYS A 140 10.46 -2.61 16.03
CA LYS A 140 10.80 -1.96 17.32
C LYS A 140 12.27 -2.06 17.69
N ASN A 141 12.91 -3.17 17.33
CA ASN A 141 14.30 -3.43 17.67
C ASN A 141 15.28 -2.88 16.61
N ASP A 142 14.80 -2.18 15.57
CA ASP A 142 15.71 -1.51 14.64
C ASP A 142 16.37 -0.30 15.33
N PRO A 143 17.70 -0.15 15.26
CA PRO A 143 18.40 0.99 15.87
C PRO A 143 17.95 2.36 15.36
N ASN A 144 17.28 2.40 14.20
CA ASN A 144 16.78 3.61 13.56
C ASN A 144 15.26 3.65 13.54
N ASN A 145 14.59 2.92 14.45
CA ASN A 145 13.14 2.89 14.50
C ASN A 145 12.57 4.31 14.56
N GLU A 146 11.68 4.62 13.63
CA GLU A 146 10.81 5.78 13.68
C GLU A 146 9.42 5.27 14.06
N ASN A 147 8.89 5.76 15.18
CA ASN A 147 7.58 5.36 15.67
C ASN A 147 6.50 5.84 14.68
N LEU A 148 6.00 4.91 13.87
CA LEU A 148 4.93 5.17 12.94
C LEU A 148 3.61 5.34 13.69
N ILE A 149 2.88 6.41 13.39
CA ILE A 149 1.53 6.61 13.90
C ILE A 149 0.58 5.76 13.07
N ILE A 150 -0.25 4.97 13.75
CA ILE A 150 -1.27 4.13 13.15
C ILE A 150 -2.63 4.56 13.71
N HIS A 151 -3.58 4.79 12.81
CA HIS A 151 -4.98 4.97 13.14
C HIS A 151 -5.73 3.67 12.87
N CYS A 152 -6.38 3.12 13.91
CA CYS A 152 -7.12 1.88 13.91
C CYS A 152 -8.61 2.20 13.84
N ILE A 153 -9.24 1.92 12.69
CA ILE A 153 -10.63 2.29 12.44
C ILE A 153 -11.41 1.01 12.17
N SER A 154 -12.41 0.75 13.01
CA SER A 154 -13.29 -0.41 12.89
C SER A 154 -14.52 -0.08 12.05
N ASN A 155 -15.18 -1.12 11.53
CA ASN A 155 -16.41 -0.96 10.76
C ASN A 155 -17.45 -0.09 11.46
N GLY A 156 -17.98 0.89 10.71
CA GLY A 156 -18.97 1.85 11.19
C GLY A 156 -18.39 3.09 11.87
N GLN A 157 -17.08 3.12 12.14
CA GLN A 157 -16.41 4.30 12.70
C GLN A 157 -16.01 5.29 11.60
N LYS A 158 -16.00 6.58 11.95
CA LYS A 158 -15.30 7.61 11.18
C LYS A 158 -13.82 7.65 11.53
N PHE A 159 -13.00 8.31 10.71
CA PHE A 159 -11.56 8.41 10.93
C PHE A 159 -11.22 8.97 12.32
N ASN A 160 -11.91 10.02 12.76
CA ASN A 160 -11.67 10.67 14.06
C ASN A 160 -12.17 9.88 15.27
N GLU A 161 -12.94 8.82 15.06
CA GLU A 161 -13.44 7.91 16.11
C GLU A 161 -12.50 6.71 16.31
N GLY A 162 -11.58 6.48 15.37
CA GLY A 162 -10.58 5.43 15.45
C GLY A 162 -9.53 5.69 16.52
N GLU A 163 -8.99 4.61 17.09
CA GLU A 163 -7.90 4.69 18.05
C GLU A 163 -6.60 5.08 17.34
N LYS A 164 -5.77 5.90 18.00
CA LYS A 164 -4.44 6.26 17.52
C LYS A 164 -3.38 5.59 18.39
N THR A 165 -2.45 4.88 17.76
CA THR A 165 -1.36 4.18 18.44
C THR A 165 -0.01 4.40 17.77
N THR A 166 1.07 4.21 18.51
CA THR A 166 2.45 4.09 18.00
C THR A 166 3.03 2.71 18.29
N GLU A 167 2.18 1.75 18.67
CA GLU A 167 2.59 0.36 18.81
C GLU A 167 3.05 -0.23 17.48
N SER A 168 3.85 -1.30 17.54
CA SER A 168 4.27 -1.98 16.31
C SER A 168 3.05 -2.56 15.63
N PHE A 169 2.87 -2.25 14.35
CA PHE A 169 1.83 -2.84 13.53
C PHE A 169 1.83 -4.37 13.58
N LEU A 170 3.01 -5.00 13.61
CA LEU A 170 3.16 -6.45 13.65
C LEU A 170 2.64 -7.05 14.97
N GLU A 171 2.81 -6.35 16.09
CA GLU A 171 2.24 -6.78 17.37
C GLU A 171 0.72 -6.52 17.42
N LEU A 172 0.29 -5.36 16.92
CA LEU A 172 -1.12 -5.00 16.84
C LEU A 172 -1.92 -6.02 16.03
N ILE A 173 -1.43 -6.40 14.84
CA ILE A 173 -2.12 -7.34 13.96
C ILE A 173 -2.04 -8.78 14.49
N LYS A 174 -0.95 -9.14 15.18
CA LYS A 174 -0.83 -10.41 15.90
C LYS A 174 -1.88 -10.53 17.00
N ASN A 175 -2.12 -9.47 17.77
CA ASN A 175 -3.17 -9.44 18.79
C ASN A 175 -4.58 -9.60 18.19
N ASN A 176 -4.75 -9.24 16.92
CA ASN A 176 -5.99 -9.45 16.16
C ASN A 176 -6.04 -10.79 15.42
N GLY A 177 -5.12 -11.71 15.73
CA GLY A 177 -5.14 -13.10 15.27
C GLY A 177 -4.40 -13.38 13.97
N LEU A 178 -3.68 -12.39 13.41
CA LEU A 178 -2.85 -12.58 12.22
C LEU A 178 -1.38 -12.33 12.53
N GLU A 179 -0.60 -13.39 12.62
CA GLU A 179 0.85 -13.30 12.81
C GLU A 179 1.56 -13.17 11.46
N LEU A 180 2.27 -12.05 11.27
CA LEU A 180 3.05 -11.74 10.08
C LEU A 180 4.55 -11.78 10.40
N ILE A 181 5.30 -12.44 9.53
CA ILE A 181 6.75 -12.59 9.59
C ILE A 181 7.36 -11.51 8.69
N PRO A 182 8.11 -10.54 9.26
CA PRO A 182 8.72 -9.49 8.47
C PRO A 182 10.03 -9.94 7.82
N ILE A 183 10.14 -9.70 6.52
CA ILE A 183 11.39 -9.75 5.75
C ILE A 183 11.92 -8.33 5.60
N LYS A 184 13.20 -8.15 5.90
CA LYS A 184 13.82 -6.82 5.99
C LYS A 184 14.30 -6.34 4.63
N CYS A 185 13.70 -5.25 4.13
CA CYS A 185 14.26 -4.51 3.01
C CYS A 185 15.68 -4.03 3.37
N GLY A 186 16.68 -4.43 2.59
CA GLY A 186 18.11 -4.13 2.81
C GLY A 186 18.79 -4.85 3.98
N GLY A 187 18.11 -5.78 4.67
CA GLY A 187 18.68 -6.56 5.78
C GLY A 187 18.90 -5.77 7.08
N ASP A 188 19.93 -6.14 7.84
CA ASP A 188 20.23 -5.55 9.17
C ASP A 188 21.15 -4.32 9.11
N ASN A 189 21.78 -4.05 7.96
CA ASN A 189 22.69 -2.93 7.82
C ASN A 189 21.93 -1.66 7.41
N LYS A 190 21.99 -0.61 8.24
CA LYS A 190 21.33 0.68 7.99
C LYS A 190 21.58 1.25 6.59
N LEU A 191 22.83 1.24 6.11
CA LEU A 191 23.15 1.81 4.80
C LEU A 191 22.47 1.03 3.68
N ASN A 192 22.40 -0.29 3.80
CA ASN A 192 21.72 -1.14 2.84
C ASN A 192 20.21 -0.92 2.89
N GLN A 193 19.61 -0.85 4.09
CA GLN A 193 18.20 -0.53 4.28
C GLN A 193 17.81 0.77 3.58
N VAL A 194 18.55 1.87 3.84
CA VAL A 194 18.24 3.19 3.24
C VAL A 194 18.43 3.17 1.72
N ARG A 195 19.51 2.53 1.23
CA ARG A 195 19.80 2.46 -0.21
C ARG A 195 18.77 1.64 -0.97
N GLU A 196 18.41 0.47 -0.46
CA GLU A 196 17.43 -0.39 -1.13
C GLU A 196 16.02 0.15 -0.96
N GLN A 197 15.72 0.84 0.14
CA GLN A 197 14.45 1.57 0.25
C GLN A 197 14.32 2.65 -0.82
N TRP A 198 15.37 3.43 -1.05
CA TRP A 198 15.37 4.43 -2.12
C TRP A 198 15.10 3.83 -3.52
N MET A 199 15.32 2.53 -3.67
CA MET A 199 15.14 1.79 -4.91
C MET A 199 13.93 0.84 -4.87
N ASP A 200 12.92 1.19 -4.06
CA ASP A 200 11.66 0.46 -3.89
C ASP A 200 11.88 -1.00 -3.46
N GLY A 201 12.84 -1.21 -2.55
CA GLY A 201 13.22 -2.53 -2.05
C GLY A 201 12.14 -3.26 -1.27
N ALA A 202 11.05 -2.61 -0.85
CA ALA A 202 9.88 -3.27 -0.30
C ALA A 202 8.72 -3.44 -1.32
N ASN A 203 8.85 -2.90 -2.54
CA ASN A 203 7.78 -2.92 -3.54
C ASN A 203 7.89 -4.17 -4.43
N TYR A 204 7.30 -5.27 -3.98
CA TYR A 204 7.19 -6.51 -4.76
C TYR A 204 5.76 -6.73 -5.27
N PHE A 205 5.63 -7.33 -6.45
CA PHE A 205 4.36 -7.79 -6.99
C PHE A 205 4.21 -9.29 -6.78
N THR A 206 3.18 -9.67 -6.02
CA THR A 206 2.90 -11.08 -5.70
C THR A 206 1.96 -11.68 -6.73
N ILE A 207 2.44 -12.68 -7.47
CA ILE A 207 1.63 -13.44 -8.45
C ILE A 207 0.76 -14.47 -7.73
N SER A 208 1.37 -15.17 -6.77
CA SER A 208 0.74 -16.13 -5.87
C SER A 208 1.53 -16.17 -4.57
N PRO A 209 1.01 -16.74 -3.47
CA PRO A 209 1.74 -16.83 -2.21
C PRO A 209 3.15 -17.42 -2.41
N GLY A 210 4.19 -16.65 -2.10
CA GLY A 210 5.60 -17.06 -2.26
C GLY A 210 6.20 -16.92 -3.67
N ILE A 211 5.43 -16.46 -4.67
CA ILE A 211 5.92 -16.16 -6.03
C ILE A 211 5.77 -14.66 -6.28
N ILE A 212 6.91 -13.97 -6.28
CA ILE A 212 6.98 -12.50 -6.36
C ILE A 212 7.89 -12.03 -7.49
N ILE A 213 7.60 -10.83 -8.01
CA ILE A 213 8.44 -10.09 -8.96
C ILE A 213 8.90 -8.80 -8.27
N GLY A 214 10.18 -8.47 -8.43
CA GLY A 214 10.76 -7.21 -7.96
C GLY A 214 12.07 -6.91 -8.68
N TYR A 215 12.73 -5.82 -8.31
CA TYR A 215 13.96 -5.38 -8.98
C TYR A 215 15.19 -6.18 -8.52
N GLY A 216 15.94 -6.75 -9.47
CA GLY A 216 17.19 -7.49 -9.21
C GLY A 216 18.33 -6.67 -8.58
N ARG A 217 18.19 -5.33 -8.54
CA ARG A 217 19.20 -4.43 -7.94
C ARG A 217 19.22 -4.44 -6.41
N ASN A 218 18.16 -4.92 -5.76
CA ASN A 218 18.01 -4.92 -4.29
C ASN A 218 18.60 -6.20 -3.70
N GLN A 219 19.93 -6.35 -3.82
CA GLN A 219 20.65 -7.58 -3.55
C GLN A 219 20.55 -8.04 -2.09
N HIS A 220 20.58 -7.12 -1.13
CA HIS A 220 20.47 -7.44 0.30
C HIS A 220 19.06 -7.89 0.66
N THR A 221 18.03 -7.28 0.10
CA THR A 221 16.66 -7.76 0.20
C THR A 221 16.51 -9.16 -0.39
N ILE A 222 17.11 -9.42 -1.56
CA ILE A 222 17.10 -10.74 -2.19
C ILE A 222 17.79 -11.79 -1.29
N ILE A 223 18.86 -11.41 -0.58
CA ILE A 223 19.51 -12.29 0.41
C ILE A 223 18.55 -12.61 1.57
N GLU A 224 17.82 -11.63 2.11
CA GLU A 224 16.82 -11.88 3.17
C GLU A 224 15.68 -12.78 2.69
N LEU A 225 15.19 -12.58 1.47
CA LEU A 225 14.19 -13.45 0.84
C LEU A 225 14.69 -14.89 0.69
N LYS A 226 15.95 -15.08 0.26
CA LYS A 226 16.57 -16.41 0.12
C LYS A 226 16.69 -17.15 1.45
N LYS A 227 16.96 -16.44 2.56
CA LYS A 227 17.06 -17.05 3.90
C LYS A 227 15.75 -17.72 4.33
N VAL A 228 14.61 -17.24 3.86
CA VAL A 228 13.28 -17.81 4.16
C VAL A 228 12.72 -18.65 3.01
N GLY A 229 13.56 -19.03 2.04
CA GLY A 229 13.25 -20.06 1.04
C GLY A 229 12.80 -19.55 -0.33
N TYR A 230 12.77 -18.24 -0.57
CA TYR A 230 12.49 -17.70 -1.92
C TYR A 230 13.64 -18.01 -2.87
N LYS A 231 13.29 -18.37 -4.11
CA LYS A 231 14.24 -18.58 -5.19
C LYS A 231 14.21 -17.38 -6.13
N CYS A 232 15.38 -16.87 -6.48
CA CYS A 232 15.53 -15.81 -7.47
C CYS A 232 15.83 -16.45 -8.82
N ILE A 233 15.07 -16.07 -9.85
CA ILE A 233 15.29 -16.46 -11.23
C ILE A 233 15.53 -15.15 -11.99
N ASP A 234 16.72 -15.02 -12.58
CA ASP A 234 17.05 -13.87 -13.41
C ASP A 234 16.36 -14.01 -14.78
N ALA A 235 15.86 -12.89 -15.32
CA ALA A 235 15.22 -12.79 -16.62
C ALA A 235 16.14 -12.13 -17.65
#